data_AF-A0A7L4P793-F1
#
_entry.id   AF-A0A7L4P793-F1
#
_cell.length_a   1.000
_cell.length_b   1.000
_cell.length_c   1.000
_cell.angle_alpha   90.00
_cell.angle_beta   90.00
_cell.angle_gamma   90.00
#
_symmetry.space_group_name_H-M   'P 1'
#
loop_
_entity.id
_entity.type
_entity.pdbx_description
1 polymer ?
#
loop_
_entity_poly.entity_id
_entity_poly.type
_entity_poly.pdbx_seq_one_letter_code
_entity_poly.pdbx_strand_id
1 'polypeptide(L)'
;MRTEWLAAAVVAVVVAVAAYFAGLSAGGGGATKTLSTTITQVSTVTERVTTTATATQTVTTTVVQTSTVTQTVAQPSLKSVIEQMVSNGTFLHRCVLCGMDVAEAEHMGVSAVVVFSNGVVAKTDDIGCVFRMRLMPVDKWPFMRRLIGANLTTAEEVRRVLGNVVQVLVPDYGAFMHGNESYVDAEKAYYVILQDRKTPMGDCVFAFASKEVAAMHNSTVYTFDQMLQLYQQVMKERGMPRPMWCRGEGGMMHHG
;
A
#
# COMPACT_ATOMS: atom_id res chain seq x y z
N MET A 1 -16.53 36.97 -43.01
CA MET A 1 -17.14 36.40 -41.78
C MET A 1 -16.04 36.31 -40.74
N ARG A 2 -16.33 36.75 -39.50
CA ARG A 2 -15.32 37.07 -38.47
C ARG A 2 -14.64 35.81 -37.91
N THR A 3 -13.32 35.86 -37.80
CA THR A 3 -12.38 34.85 -37.27
C THR A 3 -12.74 34.29 -35.89
N GLU A 4 -13.58 34.98 -35.14
CA GLU A 4 -14.00 34.62 -33.78
C GLU A 4 -14.90 33.36 -33.73
N TRP A 5 -15.68 33.08 -34.77
CA TRP A 5 -16.55 31.89 -34.83
C TRP A 5 -15.76 30.59 -35.11
N LEU A 6 -14.60 30.71 -35.77
CA LEU A 6 -13.75 29.58 -36.10
C LEU A 6 -13.01 29.04 -34.87
N ALA A 7 -12.55 29.93 -33.98
CA ALA A 7 -11.93 29.53 -32.71
C ALA A 7 -12.91 28.76 -31.81
N ALA A 8 -14.17 29.22 -31.74
CA ALA A 8 -15.21 28.56 -30.95
C ALA A 8 -15.56 27.16 -31.48
N ALA A 9 -15.61 26.98 -32.80
CA ALA A 9 -15.88 25.68 -33.42
C ALA A 9 -14.76 24.66 -33.17
N VAL A 10 -13.49 25.09 -33.23
CA VAL A 10 -12.34 24.22 -32.96
C VAL A 10 -12.32 23.78 -31.49
N VAL A 11 -12.58 24.69 -30.55
CA VAL A 11 -12.65 24.35 -29.12
C VAL A 11 -13.78 23.36 -28.83
N ALA A 12 -14.96 23.54 -29.45
CA ALA A 12 -16.09 22.63 -29.25
C ALA A 12 -15.81 21.21 -29.76
N VAL A 13 -15.14 21.06 -30.91
CA VAL A 13 -14.74 19.75 -31.46
C VAL A 13 -13.71 19.07 -30.55
N VAL A 14 -12.73 19.82 -30.02
CA VAL A 14 -11.71 19.28 -29.10
C VAL A 14 -12.33 18.78 -27.80
N VAL A 15 -13.29 19.52 -27.22
CA VAL A 15 -13.99 19.11 -25.99
C VAL A 15 -14.88 17.88 -26.22
N ALA A 16 -15.59 17.81 -27.36
CA ALA A 16 -16.45 16.68 -27.69
C ALA A 16 -15.66 15.38 -27.91
N VAL A 17 -14.49 15.46 -28.56
CA VAL A 17 -13.58 14.32 -28.76
C VAL A 17 -13.02 13.83 -27.41
N ALA A 18 -12.64 14.75 -26.52
CA ALA A 18 -12.15 14.40 -25.19
C ALA A 18 -13.21 13.68 -24.34
N ALA A 19 -14.47 14.13 -24.39
CA ALA A 19 -15.58 13.50 -23.66
C ALA A 19 -15.93 12.11 -24.23
N TYR A 20 -15.90 11.93 -25.56
CA TYR A 20 -16.23 10.66 -26.21
C TYR A 20 -15.20 9.55 -25.87
N PHE A 21 -13.91 9.86 -25.85
CA PHE A 21 -12.87 8.88 -25.54
C PHE A 21 -12.71 8.59 -24.04
N ALA A 22 -13.10 9.53 -23.16
CA ALA A 22 -13.18 9.28 -21.72
C ALA A 22 -14.27 8.24 -21.37
N GLY A 23 -15.35 8.16 -22.15
CA GLY A 23 -16.42 7.17 -21.95
C GLY A 23 -16.12 5.77 -22.50
N LEU A 24 -15.20 5.63 -23.46
CA LEU A 24 -14.95 4.38 -24.19
C LEU A 24 -13.73 3.57 -23.70
N SER A 25 -12.95 4.08 -22.74
CA SER A 25 -11.69 3.46 -22.28
C SER A 25 -11.73 2.98 -20.82
N ALA A 26 -12.83 2.31 -20.43
CA ALA A 26 -12.97 1.64 -19.13
C ALA A 26 -12.24 0.28 -19.03
N GLY A 27 -11.23 0.02 -19.87
CA GLY A 27 -10.56 -1.28 -19.95
C GLY A 27 -9.04 -1.18 -20.11
N GLY A 28 -8.33 -1.44 -19.02
CA GLY A 28 -7.00 -2.06 -19.04
C GLY A 28 -5.77 -1.13 -19.12
N GLY A 29 -4.96 -1.16 -18.05
CA GLY A 29 -3.52 -0.88 -18.06
C GLY A 29 -3.15 0.60 -18.02
N GLY A 30 -2.44 1.00 -16.96
CA GLY A 30 -1.93 2.36 -16.74
C GLY A 30 -0.84 2.77 -17.73
N ALA A 31 -1.23 3.02 -18.98
CA ALA A 31 -0.39 3.65 -19.98
C ALA A 31 -0.71 5.14 -20.05
N THR A 32 0.29 5.99 -19.86
CA THR A 32 0.23 7.40 -20.23
C THR A 32 -0.03 7.49 -21.73
N LYS A 33 -1.23 7.88 -22.13
CA LYS A 33 -1.61 7.96 -23.54
C LYS A 33 -1.42 9.39 -24.04
N THR A 34 -0.30 9.66 -24.68
CA THR A 34 -0.08 10.92 -25.40
C THR A 34 -0.94 10.92 -26.65
N LEU A 35 -1.94 11.78 -26.70
CA LEU A 35 -2.75 12.01 -27.88
C LEU A 35 -2.20 13.23 -28.62
N SER A 36 -1.62 13.01 -29.80
CA SER A 36 -1.23 14.08 -30.71
C SER A 36 -2.30 14.20 -31.78
N THR A 37 -2.96 15.36 -31.86
CA THR A 37 -3.90 15.67 -32.94
C THR A 37 -3.28 16.75 -33.83
N THR A 38 -3.05 16.41 -35.09
CA THR A 38 -2.60 17.37 -36.10
C THR A 38 -3.81 18.00 -36.75
N ILE A 39 -3.99 19.31 -36.56
CA ILE A 39 -5.03 20.08 -37.24
C ILE A 39 -4.40 20.78 -38.42
N THR A 40 -4.76 20.37 -39.63
CA THR A 40 -4.33 21.03 -40.87
C THR A 40 -5.39 22.05 -41.27
N GLN A 41 -5.13 23.33 -41.04
CA GLN A 41 -6.01 24.40 -41.51
C GLN A 41 -5.50 24.92 -42.85
N VAL A 42 -6.31 24.76 -43.91
CA VAL A 42 -6.05 25.34 -45.23
C VAL A 42 -6.87 26.61 -45.35
N SER A 43 -6.21 27.75 -45.52
CA SER A 43 -6.87 29.02 -45.80
C SER A 43 -6.40 29.54 -47.16
N THR A 44 -7.35 29.87 -48.03
CA THR A 44 -7.09 30.49 -49.34
C THR A 44 -7.24 32.00 -49.20
N VAL A 45 -6.14 32.74 -49.41
CA VAL A 45 -6.17 34.20 -49.46
C VAL A 45 -6.13 34.61 -50.93
N THR A 46 -7.14 35.35 -51.38
CA THR A 46 -7.19 35.92 -52.73
C THR A 46 -6.96 37.41 -52.63
N GLU A 47 -5.79 37.87 -53.07
CA GLU A 47 -5.47 39.30 -53.09
C GLU A 47 -5.61 39.83 -54.53
N ARG A 48 -6.36 40.92 -54.70
CA ARG A 48 -6.50 41.63 -55.97
C ARG A 48 -5.60 42.86 -55.93
N VAL A 49 -4.52 42.83 -56.69
CA VAL A 49 -3.67 44.01 -56.91
C VAL A 49 -4.07 44.64 -58.23
N THR A 50 -4.42 45.93 -58.22
CA THR A 50 -4.70 46.70 -59.45
C THR A 50 -3.53 47.66 -59.69
N THR A 51 -2.79 47.43 -60.77
CA THR A 51 -1.79 48.36 -61.28
C THR A 51 -2.23 48.90 -62.65
N THR A 52 -1.94 50.17 -62.91
CA THR A 52 -2.39 50.93 -64.07
C THR A 52 -1.56 50.58 -65.32
N ALA A 53 -1.73 49.36 -65.83
CA ALA A 53 -1.52 48.94 -67.21
C ALA A 53 -2.07 47.50 -67.34
N THR A 54 -2.87 47.27 -68.38
CA THR A 54 -3.74 46.11 -68.60
C THR A 54 -3.04 44.73 -68.46
N ALA A 55 -3.13 44.11 -67.29
CA ALA A 55 -2.98 42.67 -67.08
C ALA A 55 -3.56 42.27 -65.71
N THR A 56 -4.55 41.37 -65.69
CA THR A 56 -5.07 40.80 -64.43
C THR A 56 -4.24 39.55 -64.11
N GLN A 57 -3.38 39.61 -63.09
CA GLN A 57 -2.72 38.40 -62.55
C GLN A 57 -3.47 37.93 -61.31
N THR A 58 -3.78 36.63 -61.28
CA THR A 58 -4.35 35.97 -60.10
C THR A 58 -3.22 35.17 -59.46
N VAL A 59 -2.76 35.59 -58.28
CA VAL A 59 -1.74 34.87 -57.51
C VAL A 59 -2.46 34.12 -56.39
N THR A 60 -2.41 32.78 -56.44
CA THR A 60 -2.97 31.92 -55.40
C THR A 60 -1.83 31.48 -54.48
N THR A 61 -1.83 31.94 -53.23
CA THR A 61 -0.84 31.53 -52.23
C THR A 61 -1.50 30.59 -51.22
N THR A 62 -1.02 29.34 -51.15
CA THR A 62 -1.50 28.34 -50.19
C THR A 62 -0.60 28.39 -48.96
N VAL A 63 -1.11 28.88 -47.83
CA VAL A 63 -0.38 28.86 -46.54
C VAL A 63 -0.86 27.65 -45.74
N VAL A 64 0.05 26.70 -45.49
CA VAL A 64 -0.21 25.53 -44.64
C VAL A 64 0.34 25.83 -43.24
N GLN A 65 -0.55 26.07 -42.28
CA GLN A 65 -0.17 26.25 -40.88
C GLN A 65 -0.44 24.95 -40.11
N THR A 66 0.63 24.24 -39.76
CA THR A 66 0.57 23.03 -38.94
C THR A 66 0.78 23.41 -37.48
N SER A 67 -0.24 23.27 -36.64
CA SER A 67 -0.11 23.45 -35.19
C SER A 67 -0.26 22.09 -34.51
N THR A 68 0.74 21.70 -33.73
CA THR A 68 0.71 20.46 -32.92
C THR A 68 0.38 20.85 -31.50
N VAL A 69 -0.81 20.48 -31.02
CA VAL A 69 -1.21 20.70 -29.62
C VAL A 69 -0.98 19.40 -28.87
N THR A 70 -0.07 19.42 -27.91
CA THR A 70 0.19 18.30 -27.01
C THR A 70 -0.58 18.52 -25.71
N GLN A 71 -1.58 17.69 -25.41
CA GLN A 71 -2.26 17.67 -24.11
C GLN A 71 -1.84 16.43 -23.33
N THR A 72 -1.37 16.64 -22.10
CA THR A 72 -1.10 15.58 -21.13
C THR A 72 -2.25 15.54 -20.14
N VAL A 73 -3.13 14.55 -20.27
CA VAL A 73 -4.23 14.32 -19.33
C VAL A 73 -3.75 13.36 -18.25
N ALA A 74 -3.65 13.82 -16.99
CA ALA A 74 -3.40 12.93 -15.86
C ALA A 74 -4.66 12.11 -15.60
N GLN A 75 -4.61 10.80 -15.87
CA GLN A 75 -5.65 9.89 -15.40
C GLN A 75 -5.57 9.76 -13.87
N PRO A 76 -6.69 9.65 -13.15
CA PRO A 76 -6.66 9.27 -11.74
C PRO A 76 -5.98 7.89 -11.65
N SER A 77 -4.82 7.83 -11.00
CA SER A 77 -4.11 6.58 -10.77
C SER A 77 -5.04 5.64 -9.99
N LEU A 78 -5.43 4.52 -10.60
CA LEU A 78 -6.01 3.41 -9.85
C LEU A 78 -5.05 3.08 -8.70
N LYS A 79 -5.52 3.24 -7.46
CA LYS A 79 -4.75 2.88 -6.27
C LYS A 79 -4.27 1.45 -6.42
N SER A 80 -3.00 1.18 -6.11
CA SER A 80 -2.50 -0.19 -6.11
C SER A 80 -3.17 -1.04 -5.04
N VAL A 81 -3.02 -2.37 -5.11
CA VAL A 81 -3.64 -3.28 -4.14
C VAL A 81 -3.21 -2.95 -2.71
N ILE A 82 -1.93 -2.65 -2.48
CA ILE A 82 -1.43 -2.25 -1.16
C ILE A 82 -2.05 -0.90 -0.73
N GLU A 83 -2.16 0.09 -1.63
CA GLU A 83 -2.81 1.36 -1.32
C GLU A 83 -4.30 1.20 -0.99
N GLN A 84 -4.98 0.28 -1.68
CA GLN A 84 -6.37 -0.09 -1.39
C GLN A 84 -6.48 -0.74 -0.01
N MET A 85 -5.61 -1.70 0.30
CA MET A 85 -5.54 -2.38 1.60
C MET A 85 -5.24 -1.43 2.76
N VAL A 86 -4.41 -0.41 2.55
CA VAL A 86 -4.23 0.66 3.53
C VAL A 86 -5.52 1.46 3.67
N SER A 87 -6.11 1.89 2.55
CA SER A 87 -7.28 2.79 2.58
C SER A 87 -8.56 2.16 3.13
N ASN A 88 -8.71 0.84 3.02
CA ASN A 88 -9.86 0.11 3.56
C ASN A 88 -9.59 -0.48 4.96
N GLY A 89 -8.44 -0.17 5.58
CA GLY A 89 -8.10 -0.64 6.92
C GLY A 89 -7.79 -2.14 7.01
N THR A 90 -7.42 -2.81 5.91
CA THR A 90 -7.10 -4.26 5.93
C THR A 90 -6.10 -4.61 7.02
N PHE A 91 -5.06 -3.77 7.21
CA PHE A 91 -4.02 -4.02 8.20
C PHE A 91 -4.43 -3.75 9.65
N LEU A 92 -5.63 -3.22 9.90
CA LEU A 92 -6.22 -3.13 11.23
C LEU A 92 -6.94 -4.43 11.63
N HIS A 93 -7.31 -5.26 10.66
CA HIS A 93 -8.05 -6.51 10.89
C HIS A 93 -7.26 -7.76 10.51
N ARG A 94 -6.17 -7.60 9.75
CA ARG A 94 -5.26 -8.68 9.38
C ARG A 94 -3.83 -8.32 9.72
N CYS A 95 -3.09 -9.30 10.23
CA CYS A 95 -1.69 -9.11 10.56
C CYS A 95 -0.87 -8.69 9.34
N VAL A 96 -0.12 -7.61 9.49
CA VAL A 96 0.70 -7.09 8.40
C VAL A 96 1.86 -8.02 8.00
N LEU A 97 2.37 -8.84 8.93
CA LEU A 97 3.43 -9.81 8.64
C LEU A 97 2.87 -11.05 7.91
N CYS A 98 1.89 -11.72 8.51
CA CYS A 98 1.47 -13.07 8.11
C CYS A 98 0.12 -13.10 7.40
N GLY A 99 -0.68 -12.03 7.50
CA GLY A 99 -2.00 -11.90 6.90
C GLY A 99 -3.08 -12.73 7.58
N MET A 100 -2.93 -13.17 8.83
CA MET A 100 -3.99 -13.83 9.60
C MET A 100 -4.92 -12.81 10.24
N ASP A 101 -6.13 -13.24 10.61
CA ASP A 101 -7.09 -12.39 11.32
C ASP A 101 -6.57 -12.06 12.72
N VAL A 102 -6.75 -10.81 13.18
CA VAL A 102 -6.21 -10.35 14.47
C VAL A 102 -7.22 -10.38 15.60
N ALA A 103 -8.50 -10.69 15.36
CA ALA A 103 -9.55 -10.58 16.37
C ALA A 103 -9.30 -11.49 17.59
N GLU A 104 -8.82 -12.71 17.35
CA GLU A 104 -8.43 -13.64 18.43
C GLU A 104 -7.26 -13.06 19.25
N ALA A 105 -6.28 -12.45 18.59
CA ALA A 105 -5.10 -11.85 19.23
C ALA A 105 -5.46 -10.64 20.09
N GLU A 106 -6.38 -9.81 19.59
CA GLU A 106 -6.91 -8.66 20.33
C GLU A 106 -7.64 -9.14 21.59
N HIS A 107 -8.51 -10.14 21.44
CA HIS A 107 -9.22 -10.73 22.57
C HIS A 107 -8.30 -11.40 23.59
N MET A 108 -7.10 -11.82 23.17
CA MET A 108 -6.10 -12.43 24.04
C MET A 108 -5.09 -11.44 24.62
N GLY A 109 -5.14 -10.15 24.23
CA GLY A 109 -4.17 -9.15 24.67
C GLY A 109 -2.76 -9.39 24.12
N VAL A 110 -2.64 -9.87 22.88
CA VAL A 110 -1.36 -10.18 22.21
C VAL A 110 -1.22 -9.58 20.81
N SER A 111 -2.19 -8.77 20.38
CA SER A 111 -2.12 -8.02 19.11
C SER A 111 -1.31 -6.73 19.29
N ALA A 112 -0.13 -6.66 18.67
CA ALA A 112 0.70 -5.46 18.69
C ALA A 112 0.24 -4.45 17.62
N VAL A 113 0.45 -3.17 17.88
CA VAL A 113 0.25 -2.08 16.93
C VAL A 113 1.59 -1.71 16.30
N VAL A 114 1.63 -1.59 14.98
CA VAL A 114 2.81 -1.25 14.18
C VAL A 114 2.56 0.07 13.48
N VAL A 115 3.43 1.05 13.71
CA VAL A 115 3.37 2.37 13.08
C VAL A 115 4.49 2.47 12.05
N PHE A 116 4.14 2.87 10.84
CA PHE A 116 5.09 3.07 9.76
C PHE A 116 5.37 4.55 9.50
N SER A 117 6.51 4.84 8.88
CA SER A 117 6.99 6.20 8.55
C SER A 117 6.04 6.98 7.65
N ASN A 118 5.18 6.29 6.89
CA ASN A 118 4.21 6.92 5.99
C ASN A 118 2.83 7.15 6.66
N GLY A 119 2.73 6.99 7.98
CA GLY A 119 1.49 7.16 8.73
C GLY A 119 0.54 5.97 8.66
N VAL A 120 0.95 4.86 8.05
CA VAL A 120 0.17 3.61 8.09
C VAL A 120 0.24 3.04 9.50
N VAL A 121 -0.91 2.63 10.02
CA VAL A 121 -1.03 1.89 11.27
C VAL A 121 -1.55 0.49 10.95
N ALA A 122 -0.92 -0.52 11.53
CA ALA A 122 -1.26 -1.91 11.31
C ALA A 122 -1.25 -2.68 12.63
N LYS A 123 -1.74 -3.93 12.59
CA LYS A 123 -1.71 -4.85 13.70
C LYS A 123 -0.89 -6.10 13.39
N THR A 124 -0.47 -6.80 14.44
CA THR A 124 -0.01 -8.18 14.38
C THR A 124 -1.03 -9.11 15.02
N ASP A 125 -0.94 -10.37 14.67
CA ASP A 125 -1.77 -11.44 15.21
C ASP A 125 -1.10 -12.16 16.40
N ASP A 126 0.18 -11.92 16.66
CA ASP A 126 0.82 -12.28 17.92
C ASP A 126 2.01 -11.35 18.20
N ILE A 127 2.56 -11.44 19.41
CA ILE A 127 3.79 -10.75 19.79
C ILE A 127 5.01 -11.33 19.06
N GLY A 128 4.98 -12.61 18.67
CA GLY A 128 6.07 -13.25 17.92
C GLY A 128 6.35 -12.60 16.56
N CYS A 129 5.30 -12.08 15.93
CA CYS A 129 5.38 -11.35 14.67
C CYS A 129 6.21 -10.07 14.81
N VAL A 130 6.23 -9.43 15.99
CA VAL A 130 7.07 -8.26 16.26
C VAL A 130 8.54 -8.59 16.04
N PHE A 131 9.02 -9.68 16.64
CA PHE A 131 10.41 -10.10 16.48
C PHE A 131 10.71 -10.52 15.05
N ARG A 132 9.82 -11.27 14.40
CA ARG A 132 10.00 -11.69 13.01
C ARG A 132 10.05 -10.52 12.02
N MET A 133 9.20 -9.51 12.22
CA MET A 133 9.26 -8.28 11.43
C MET A 133 10.60 -7.58 11.58
N ARG A 134 11.19 -7.56 12.78
CA ARG A 134 12.51 -6.95 13.02
C ARG A 134 13.64 -7.67 12.27
N LEU A 135 13.47 -8.95 11.94
CA LEU A 135 14.49 -9.78 11.29
C LEU A 135 14.49 -9.72 9.76
N MET A 136 13.54 -9.02 9.15
CA MET A 136 13.46 -8.96 7.69
C MET A 136 12.76 -7.70 7.18
N PRO A 137 13.16 -7.21 6.00
CA PRO A 137 12.52 -6.04 5.42
C PRO A 137 11.06 -6.35 5.04
N VAL A 138 10.25 -5.29 4.99
CA VAL A 138 8.79 -5.35 4.81
C VAL A 138 8.36 -6.15 3.58
N ASP A 139 9.09 -6.07 2.47
CA ASP A 139 8.80 -6.81 1.23
C ASP A 139 9.07 -8.33 1.33
N LYS A 140 9.79 -8.77 2.36
CA LYS A 140 10.10 -10.18 2.62
C LYS A 140 9.14 -10.82 3.61
N TRP A 141 8.21 -10.05 4.19
CA TRP A 141 7.20 -10.55 5.08
C TRP A 141 6.28 -11.57 4.38
N PRO A 142 5.88 -12.67 5.03
CA PRO A 142 5.11 -13.73 4.38
C PRO A 142 3.86 -13.26 3.64
N PHE A 143 3.13 -12.29 4.19
CA PHE A 143 1.95 -11.74 3.53
C PHE A 143 2.32 -10.93 2.28
N MET A 144 3.31 -10.03 2.41
CA MET A 144 3.79 -9.22 1.30
C MET A 144 4.38 -10.08 0.18
N ARG A 145 5.17 -11.10 0.53
CA ARG A 145 5.70 -12.08 -0.44
C ARG A 145 4.61 -12.81 -1.20
N ARG A 146 3.48 -13.12 -0.56
CA ARG A 146 2.34 -13.75 -1.24
C ARG A 146 1.70 -12.80 -2.25
N LEU A 147 1.49 -11.53 -1.88
CA LEU A 147 0.96 -10.52 -2.79
C LEU A 147 1.89 -10.27 -3.99
N ILE A 148 3.20 -10.21 -3.74
CA ILE A 148 4.22 -10.06 -4.78
C ILE A 148 4.26 -11.29 -5.68
N GLY A 149 4.29 -12.50 -5.10
CA GLY A 149 4.29 -13.75 -5.86
C GLY A 149 3.03 -13.99 -6.68
N ALA A 150 1.91 -13.37 -6.30
CA ALA A 150 0.65 -13.38 -7.03
C ALA A 150 0.54 -12.23 -8.07
N ASN A 151 1.60 -11.46 -8.30
CA ASN A 151 1.64 -10.29 -9.19
C ASN A 151 0.58 -9.22 -8.87
N LEU A 152 0.19 -9.08 -7.59
CA LEU A 152 -0.76 -8.06 -7.13
C LEU A 152 -0.08 -6.73 -6.72
N THR A 153 1.22 -6.78 -6.44
CA THR A 153 2.05 -5.63 -6.03
C THR A 153 3.53 -5.93 -6.34
N THR A 154 4.40 -4.92 -6.26
CA THR A 154 5.86 -5.08 -6.32
C THR A 154 6.54 -4.85 -4.96
N ALA A 155 7.80 -5.27 -4.82
CA ALA A 155 8.58 -5.01 -3.60
C ALA A 155 8.82 -3.50 -3.40
N GLU A 156 9.10 -2.79 -4.49
CA GLU A 156 9.28 -1.34 -4.53
C GLU A 156 8.02 -0.63 -4.07
N GLU A 157 6.85 -1.10 -4.53
CA GLU A 157 5.57 -0.56 -4.11
C GLU A 157 5.26 -0.80 -2.64
N VAL A 158 5.50 -2.02 -2.12
CA VAL A 158 5.32 -2.31 -0.69
C VAL A 158 6.16 -1.35 0.16
N ARG A 159 7.45 -1.19 -0.18
CA ARG A 159 8.35 -0.27 0.53
C ARG A 159 7.92 1.19 0.40
N ARG A 160 7.46 1.61 -0.78
CA ARG A 160 6.97 2.97 -1.03
C ARG A 160 5.71 3.28 -0.24
N VAL A 161 4.74 2.36 -0.19
CA VAL A 161 3.43 2.63 0.42
C VAL A 161 3.49 2.50 1.94
N LEU A 162 4.06 1.40 2.46
CA LEU A 162 4.16 1.22 3.90
C LEU A 162 5.27 2.09 4.50
N GLY A 163 6.44 2.16 3.87
CA GLY A 163 7.62 2.80 4.45
C GLY A 163 8.32 1.90 5.48
N ASN A 164 9.10 2.52 6.37
CA ASN A 164 9.81 1.81 7.43
C ASN A 164 8.93 1.68 8.69
N VAL A 165 9.11 0.61 9.47
CA VAL A 165 8.54 0.55 10.83
C VAL A 165 9.27 1.57 11.70
N VAL A 166 8.54 2.48 12.33
CA VAL A 166 9.10 3.52 13.21
C VAL A 166 8.77 3.29 14.68
N GLN A 167 7.69 2.57 14.97
CA GLN A 167 7.30 2.23 16.32
C GLN A 167 6.51 0.92 16.34
N VAL A 168 6.72 0.12 17.37
CA VAL A 168 5.86 -1.02 17.68
C VAL A 168 5.40 -0.90 19.13
N LEU A 169 4.09 -0.96 19.33
CA LEU A 169 3.45 -0.92 20.64
C LEU A 169 2.87 -2.30 20.92
N VAL A 170 3.30 -2.92 22.01
CA VAL A 170 2.78 -4.21 22.46
C VAL A 170 1.81 -4.01 23.63
N PRO A 171 0.70 -4.75 23.68
CA PRO A 171 -0.22 -4.70 24.81
C PRO A 171 0.49 -5.12 26.10
N ASP A 172 0.27 -4.38 27.18
CA ASP A 172 0.70 -4.76 28.51
C ASP A 172 -0.25 -5.82 29.07
N TYR A 173 0.17 -7.08 29.04
CA TYR A 173 -0.64 -8.21 29.47
C TYR A 173 -1.01 -8.13 30.96
N GLY A 174 -0.14 -7.51 31.78
CA GLY A 174 -0.44 -7.24 33.19
C GLY A 174 -1.69 -6.39 33.35
N ALA A 175 -1.75 -5.26 32.63
CA ALA A 175 -2.93 -4.40 32.59
C ALA A 175 -4.14 -5.08 31.93
N PHE A 176 -3.91 -5.81 30.85
CA PHE A 176 -4.96 -6.51 30.10
C PHE A 176 -5.76 -7.49 30.96
N MET A 177 -5.10 -8.28 31.82
CA MET A 177 -5.78 -9.21 32.73
C MET A 177 -6.70 -8.51 33.75
N HIS A 178 -6.50 -7.22 33.98
CA HIS A 178 -7.34 -6.38 34.85
C HIS A 178 -8.39 -5.59 34.07
N GLY A 179 -8.59 -5.88 32.78
CA GLY A 179 -9.56 -5.19 31.92
C GLY A 179 -9.12 -3.81 31.46
N ASN A 180 -7.84 -3.46 31.64
CA ASN A 180 -7.29 -2.18 31.21
C ASN A 180 -6.56 -2.33 29.87
N GLU A 181 -6.88 -1.47 28.93
CA GLU A 181 -6.14 -1.37 27.67
C GLU A 181 -4.94 -0.45 27.88
N SER A 182 -3.74 -1.04 27.85
CA SER A 182 -2.47 -0.33 27.99
C SER A 182 -1.46 -0.90 27.01
N TYR A 183 -0.63 -0.02 26.47
CA TYR A 183 0.39 -0.36 25.49
C TYR A 183 1.75 0.18 25.93
N VAL A 184 2.79 -0.61 25.68
CA VAL A 184 4.18 -0.25 25.94
C VAL A 184 4.99 -0.38 24.66
N ASP A 185 6.00 0.47 24.50
CA ASP A 185 6.97 0.35 23.42
C ASP A 185 7.65 -1.04 23.48
N ALA A 186 7.64 -1.76 22.36
CA ALA A 186 8.17 -3.11 22.28
C ALA A 186 9.63 -3.20 22.76
N GLU A 187 10.48 -2.22 22.41
CA GLU A 187 11.89 -2.25 22.79
C GLU A 187 12.11 -2.00 24.30
N LYS A 188 11.08 -1.49 25.00
CA LYS A 188 11.10 -1.20 26.44
C LYS A 188 10.30 -2.22 27.26
N ALA A 189 9.62 -3.17 26.60
CA ALA A 189 8.80 -4.16 27.27
C ALA A 189 9.62 -5.33 27.81
N TYR A 190 9.01 -6.08 28.73
CA TYR A 190 9.48 -7.35 29.22
C TYR A 190 8.61 -8.47 28.67
N TYR A 191 9.22 -9.58 28.28
CA TYR A 191 8.55 -10.66 27.59
C TYR A 191 8.62 -11.94 28.37
N VAL A 192 7.51 -12.66 28.37
CA VAL A 192 7.42 -14.00 28.95
C VAL A 192 6.89 -14.95 27.90
N ILE A 193 7.45 -16.14 27.92
CA ILE A 193 7.08 -17.28 27.11
C ILE A 193 6.32 -18.25 28.05
N LEU A 194 5.01 -18.43 27.87
CA LEU A 194 4.22 -19.32 28.72
C LEU A 194 4.19 -20.76 28.17
N GLN A 195 4.99 -21.63 28.80
CA GLN A 195 5.26 -23.02 28.39
C GLN A 195 4.06 -23.98 28.51
N ASP A 196 3.03 -23.60 29.26
CA ASP A 196 1.79 -24.36 29.44
C ASP A 196 0.78 -24.14 28.29
N ARG A 197 1.07 -23.21 27.37
CA ARG A 197 0.27 -22.97 26.16
C ARG A 197 1.13 -23.21 24.92
N LYS A 198 1.03 -24.42 24.36
CA LYS A 198 1.80 -24.88 23.19
C LYS A 198 1.89 -23.86 22.05
N THR A 199 3.08 -23.77 21.45
CA THR A 199 3.37 -23.83 20.00
C THR A 199 4.77 -24.50 19.75
N PRO A 200 5.32 -24.54 18.52
CA PRO A 200 6.76 -24.73 18.26
C PRO A 200 7.28 -23.59 17.34
N MET A 201 7.71 -22.40 17.79
CA MET A 201 8.89 -22.17 18.66
C MET A 201 8.92 -22.86 20.04
N GLY A 202 7.86 -22.92 20.85
CA GLY A 202 6.66 -22.16 20.65
C GLY A 202 5.75 -22.13 21.85
N ASP A 203 5.36 -20.91 22.18
CA ASP A 203 4.54 -20.57 23.32
C ASP A 203 3.90 -19.23 22.99
N CYS A 204 2.84 -18.89 23.71
CA CYS A 204 2.26 -17.57 23.67
C CYS A 204 3.26 -16.59 24.31
N VAL A 205 3.76 -15.63 23.52
CA VAL A 205 4.60 -14.55 24.04
C VAL A 205 3.68 -13.44 24.55
N PHE A 206 3.86 -13.08 25.81
CA PHE A 206 3.17 -11.97 26.44
C PHE A 206 4.15 -10.87 26.78
N ALA A 207 3.71 -9.62 26.59
CA ALA A 207 4.50 -8.44 26.90
C ALA A 207 3.98 -7.79 28.19
N PHE A 208 4.89 -7.19 28.94
CA PHE A 208 4.62 -6.55 30.22
C PHE A 208 5.37 -5.23 30.30
N ALA A 209 4.75 -4.22 30.91
CA ALA A 209 5.41 -2.95 31.18
C ALA A 209 6.45 -3.04 32.33
N SER A 210 6.29 -4.00 33.24
CA SER A 210 7.17 -4.20 34.41
C SER A 210 7.76 -5.60 34.43
N LYS A 211 9.06 -5.67 34.75
CA LYS A 211 9.79 -6.93 34.93
C LYS A 211 9.26 -7.71 36.13
N GLU A 212 8.92 -6.99 37.20
CA GLU A 212 8.39 -7.57 38.44
C GLU A 212 7.05 -8.26 38.16
N VAL A 213 6.17 -7.61 37.39
CA VAL A 213 4.89 -8.20 36.99
C VAL A 213 5.11 -9.40 36.07
N ALA A 214 5.98 -9.28 35.06
CA ALA A 214 6.33 -10.39 34.18
C ALA A 214 6.85 -11.61 34.95
N ALA A 215 7.69 -11.40 35.97
CA ALA A 215 8.27 -12.46 36.79
C ALA A 215 7.24 -13.21 37.65
N MET A 216 6.03 -12.66 37.84
CA MET A 216 4.92 -13.39 38.47
C MET A 216 4.33 -14.48 37.57
N HIS A 217 4.57 -14.40 36.25
CA HIS A 217 4.02 -15.33 35.26
C HIS A 217 5.00 -16.42 34.83
N ASN A 218 6.30 -16.12 34.81
CA ASN A 218 7.34 -17.10 34.53
C ASN A 218 8.64 -16.67 35.20
N SER A 219 9.42 -17.64 35.69
CA SER A 219 10.76 -17.38 36.24
C SER A 219 11.72 -16.77 35.23
N THR A 220 11.50 -17.02 33.94
CA THR A 220 12.31 -16.48 32.85
C THR A 220 11.60 -15.31 32.20
N VAL A 221 12.20 -14.12 32.36
CA VAL A 221 11.75 -12.87 31.74
C VAL A 221 12.81 -12.40 30.77
N TYR A 222 12.41 -12.12 29.54
CA TYR A 222 13.27 -11.70 28.45
C TYR A 222 13.13 -10.20 28.18
N THR A 223 14.22 -9.55 27.82
CA THR A 223 14.18 -8.23 27.15
C THR A 223 13.89 -8.41 25.65
N PHE A 224 13.61 -7.30 24.96
CA PHE A 224 13.43 -7.31 23.50
C PHE A 224 14.61 -7.95 22.76
N ASP A 225 15.85 -7.56 23.09
CA ASP A 225 17.05 -8.07 22.43
C ASP A 225 17.25 -9.58 22.67
N GLN A 226 16.95 -10.06 23.88
CA GLN A 226 17.04 -11.49 24.19
C GLN A 226 15.99 -12.29 23.40
N MET A 227 14.77 -11.78 23.29
CA MET A 227 13.74 -12.39 22.44
C MET A 227 14.14 -12.37 20.97
N LEU A 228 14.74 -11.26 20.49
CA LEU A 228 15.20 -11.17 19.11
C LEU A 228 16.28 -12.19 18.81
N GLN A 229 17.26 -12.38 19.70
CA GLN A 229 18.29 -13.41 19.59
C GLN A 229 17.69 -14.83 19.57
N LEU A 230 16.74 -15.12 20.45
CA LEU A 230 16.02 -16.39 20.47
C LEU A 230 15.31 -16.65 19.14
N TYR A 231 14.58 -15.65 18.63
CA TYR A 231 13.87 -15.76 17.36
C TYR A 231 14.82 -15.93 16.18
N GLN A 232 15.98 -15.27 16.18
CA GLN A 232 17.03 -15.46 15.18
C GLN A 232 17.54 -16.90 15.17
N GLN A 233 17.80 -17.47 16.34
CA GLN A 233 18.28 -18.85 16.46
C GLN A 233 17.24 -19.84 15.94
N VAL A 234 16.00 -19.74 16.43
CA VAL A 234 14.93 -20.65 15.99
C VAL A 234 14.69 -20.52 14.48
N MET A 235 14.76 -19.30 13.94
CA MET A 235 14.62 -19.07 12.50
C MET A 235 15.73 -19.72 11.67
N LYS A 236 16.97 -19.75 12.19
CA LYS A 236 18.09 -20.43 11.53
C LYS A 236 17.94 -21.95 11.57
N GLU A 237 17.51 -22.51 12.70
CA GLU A 237 17.43 -23.95 12.91
C GLU A 237 16.22 -24.60 12.22
N ARG A 238 15.05 -23.94 12.28
CA ARG A 238 13.76 -24.53 11.89
C ARG A 238 13.06 -23.79 10.76
N GLY A 239 13.64 -22.71 10.25
CA GLY A 239 12.97 -21.78 9.34
C GLY A 239 11.95 -20.89 10.07
N MET A 240 10.97 -20.32 9.36
CA MET A 240 9.86 -19.57 9.99
C MET A 240 8.66 -20.52 10.22
N PRO A 241 8.61 -21.32 11.30
CA PRO A 241 7.42 -22.10 11.58
C PRO A 241 6.23 -21.17 11.80
N ARG A 242 5.10 -21.47 11.14
CA ARG A 242 3.83 -20.79 11.43
C ARG A 242 3.48 -21.04 12.91
N PRO A 243 3.04 -20.01 13.65
CA PRO A 243 2.38 -20.26 14.92
C PRO A 243 1.05 -20.98 14.62
N MET A 244 0.85 -22.17 15.17
CA MET A 244 -0.49 -22.73 15.39
C MET A 244 -0.85 -22.35 16.81
N TRP A 245 -1.82 -21.47 16.99
CA TRP A 245 -1.96 -20.63 18.18
C TRP A 245 -2.36 -21.37 19.46
N CYS A 246 -2.33 -20.57 20.53
CA CYS A 246 -2.99 -20.63 21.84
C CYS A 246 -4.50 -20.95 21.83
N ARG A 247 -5.00 -21.73 20.88
CA ARG A 247 -6.27 -22.43 21.07
C ARG A 247 -6.00 -23.42 22.18
N GLY A 248 -6.60 -23.18 23.35
CA GLY A 248 -6.64 -24.20 24.39
C GLY A 248 -7.05 -25.54 23.79
N GLU A 249 -6.71 -26.64 24.46
CA GLU A 249 -6.91 -28.03 24.01
C GLU A 249 -8.38 -28.45 23.71
N GLY A 250 -9.29 -27.53 23.37
CA GLY A 250 -10.72 -27.75 23.13
C GLY A 250 -11.24 -27.36 21.74
N GLY A 251 -10.38 -27.17 20.73
CA GLY A 251 -10.84 -26.88 19.36
C GLY A 251 -11.04 -28.14 18.51
N MET A 252 -12.02 -28.98 18.83
CA MET A 252 -12.51 -29.97 17.84
C MET A 252 -13.12 -29.24 16.63
N MET A 253 -12.83 -29.80 15.45
CA MET A 253 -13.54 -29.61 14.16
C MET A 253 -13.29 -28.29 13.41
N HIS A 254 -12.61 -28.39 12.27
CA HIS A 254 -13.22 -28.09 10.96
C HIS A 254 -12.43 -28.79 9.85
N HIS A 255 -13.01 -29.87 9.32
CA HIS A 255 -12.78 -30.34 7.96
C HIS A 255 -13.48 -29.37 6.99
N GLY A 256 -12.86 -29.10 5.84
CA GLY A 256 -13.42 -28.30 4.75
C GLY A 256 -12.34 -27.66 3.90
#